data_AF-A0A7C3C867-F1
#
_entry.id   AF-A0A7C3C867-F1
#
_cell.length_a   1.000
_cell.length_b   1.000
_cell.length_c   1.000
_cell.angle_alpha   90.00
_cell.angle_beta   90.00
_cell.angle_gamma   90.00
#
_symmetry.space_group_name_H-M   'P 1'
#
loop_
_entity.id
_entity.type
_entity.pdbx_description
1 polymer ?
#
loop_
_entity_poly.entity_id
_entity_poly.type
_entity_poly.pdbx_seq_one_letter_code
_entity_poly.pdbx_strand_id
1 'polypeptide(L)'
;MNPSPVTFTPFDDYARALDAAAEAWGVEPGYWDIWGRYHETSPEVKRAILESLGVAAASLEDLNRALEADLWCSWNEPLPPVAVTAREAGDAVLPLRLPAEYASGAATLAVQFETGETSRSTVDLTGLESAASARLRGRHFVEKRLPLPQAPLGYHGVKITVSAGSLPPLETSTRWIAAPARAWLPEELARGGKRAGLYISLYGLRSARNWGCGDFTDLERLAGWPLYNLRLQFRFLVRG
;
A
#
# COMPACT_ATOMS: atom_id res chain seq x y z
N MET A 1 -10.85 11.86 -23.61
CA MET A 1 -10.55 10.60 -24.34
C MET A 1 -10.66 9.50 -23.31
N ASN A 2 -11.60 8.57 -23.47
CA ASN A 2 -11.67 7.43 -22.55
C ASN A 2 -10.48 6.51 -22.85
N PRO A 3 -9.74 6.03 -21.83
CA PRO A 3 -8.66 5.08 -22.03
C PRO A 3 -9.21 3.80 -22.65
N SER A 4 -8.44 3.20 -23.56
CA SER A 4 -8.77 1.90 -24.15
C SER A 4 -9.01 0.86 -23.05
N PRO A 5 -10.03 0.01 -23.18
CA PRO A 5 -10.36 -0.95 -22.14
C PRO A 5 -9.24 -1.99 -22.01
N VAL A 6 -8.82 -2.23 -20.78
CA VAL A 6 -7.94 -3.34 -20.42
C VAL A 6 -8.63 -4.65 -20.75
N THR A 7 -7.97 -5.51 -21.52
CA THR A 7 -8.46 -6.84 -21.90
C THR A 7 -7.37 -7.86 -21.64
N PHE A 8 -7.74 -9.06 -21.21
CA PHE A 8 -6.79 -10.17 -21.14
C PHE A 8 -6.65 -10.82 -22.52
N THR A 9 -5.41 -11.04 -22.97
CA THR A 9 -5.08 -11.86 -24.13
C THR A 9 -4.09 -12.92 -23.66
N PRO A 10 -4.40 -14.22 -23.79
CA PRO A 10 -3.46 -15.28 -23.41
C PRO A 10 -2.15 -15.16 -24.18
N PHE A 11 -1.06 -15.51 -23.52
CA PHE A 11 0.24 -15.67 -24.14
C PHE A 11 0.34 -17.02 -24.85
N ASP A 12 1.05 -17.03 -25.97
CA ASP A 12 1.37 -18.25 -26.73
C ASP A 12 2.78 -18.80 -26.43
N ASP A 13 3.56 -18.07 -25.63
CA ASP A 13 4.95 -18.39 -25.29
C ASP A 13 5.17 -18.38 -23.77
N TYR A 14 5.78 -19.45 -23.25
CA TYR A 14 5.99 -19.63 -21.83
C TYR A 14 6.95 -18.60 -21.24
N ALA A 15 8.05 -18.27 -21.93
CA ALA A 15 9.03 -17.32 -21.39
C ALA A 15 8.41 -15.92 -21.24
N ARG A 16 7.68 -15.46 -22.25
CA ARG A 16 6.96 -14.18 -22.18
C ARG A 16 5.85 -14.18 -21.13
N ALA A 17 5.10 -15.28 -20.99
CA ALA A 17 4.08 -15.41 -19.94
C ALA A 17 4.70 -15.37 -18.54
N LEU A 18 5.86 -16.00 -18.36
CA LEU A 18 6.58 -16.04 -17.10
C LEU A 18 7.10 -14.65 -16.72
N ASP A 19 7.62 -13.89 -17.68
CA ASP A 19 8.06 -12.51 -17.45
C ASP A 19 6.88 -11.59 -17.10
N ALA A 20 5.77 -11.72 -17.81
CA ALA A 20 4.56 -10.94 -17.52
C ALA A 20 3.97 -11.27 -16.13
N ALA A 21 3.98 -12.55 -15.73
CA ALA A 21 3.59 -12.97 -14.39
C ALA A 21 4.58 -12.47 -13.33
N ALA A 22 5.88 -12.56 -13.59
CA ALA A 22 6.89 -12.01 -12.68
C ALA A 22 6.65 -10.51 -12.43
N GLU A 23 6.45 -9.73 -13.49
CA GLU A 23 6.16 -8.30 -13.40
C GLU A 23 4.86 -8.01 -12.64
N ALA A 24 3.76 -8.72 -12.95
CA ALA A 24 2.48 -8.53 -12.29
C ALA A 24 2.51 -8.81 -10.77
N TRP A 25 3.38 -9.72 -10.33
CA TRP A 25 3.61 -10.02 -8.91
C TRP A 25 4.77 -9.23 -8.27
N GLY A 26 5.35 -8.25 -8.99
CA GLY A 26 6.40 -7.38 -8.46
C GLY A 26 7.76 -8.05 -8.32
N VAL A 27 8.03 -9.09 -9.11
CA VAL A 27 9.35 -9.73 -9.18
C VAL A 27 10.25 -8.94 -10.13
N GLU A 28 11.28 -8.32 -9.57
CA GLU A 28 12.25 -7.53 -10.33
C GLU A 28 13.03 -8.41 -11.34
N PRO A 29 13.31 -7.90 -12.56
CA PRO A 29 14.04 -8.64 -13.59
C PRO A 29 15.51 -8.86 -13.26
N GLY A 30 16.05 -8.14 -12.27
CA GLY A 30 17.41 -8.32 -11.77
C GLY A 30 17.79 -7.22 -10.79
N TYR A 31 18.98 -7.32 -10.18
CA TYR A 31 19.45 -6.38 -9.18
C TYR A 31 20.95 -6.13 -9.27
N TRP A 32 21.39 -4.99 -8.73
CA TRP A 32 22.81 -4.69 -8.54
C TRP A 32 23.26 -5.13 -7.15
N ASP A 33 24.33 -5.90 -7.08
CA ASP A 33 24.92 -6.29 -5.79
C ASP A 33 25.76 -5.17 -5.17
N ILE A 34 26.25 -5.41 -3.95
CA ILE A 34 27.09 -4.46 -3.20
C ILE A 34 28.47 -4.21 -3.84
N TRP A 35 28.86 -5.00 -4.84
CA TRP A 35 30.09 -4.84 -5.60
C TRP A 35 29.87 -4.17 -6.96
N GLY A 36 28.63 -3.74 -7.26
CA GLY A 36 28.28 -3.09 -8.51
C GLY A 36 28.20 -4.06 -9.69
N ARG A 37 27.97 -5.35 -9.46
CA ARG A 37 27.67 -6.31 -10.53
C ARG A 37 26.16 -6.50 -10.65
N TYR A 38 25.65 -6.44 -11.87
CA TYR A 38 24.25 -6.74 -12.16
C TYR A 38 24.04 -8.25 -12.23
N HIS A 39 22.97 -8.72 -11.60
CA HIS A 39 22.49 -10.09 -11.63
C HIS A 39 21.07 -10.11 -12.20
N GLU A 40 20.90 -10.81 -13.32
CA GLU A 40 19.59 -11.03 -13.93
C GLU A 40 18.85 -12.17 -13.22
N THR A 41 17.54 -12.00 -13.05
CA THR A 41 16.68 -13.03 -12.45
C THR A 41 16.40 -14.11 -13.50
N SER A 42 17.05 -15.26 -13.36
CA SER A 42 16.85 -16.42 -14.23
C SER A 42 15.38 -16.92 -14.21
N PRO A 43 14.88 -17.52 -15.30
CA PRO A 43 13.52 -18.10 -15.36
C PRO A 43 13.19 -19.06 -14.21
N GLU A 44 14.15 -19.88 -13.79
CA GLU A 44 13.99 -20.83 -12.70
C GLU A 44 13.70 -20.13 -11.37
N VAL A 45 14.36 -19.00 -11.11
CA VAL A 45 14.14 -18.17 -9.94
C VAL A 45 12.80 -17.44 -10.01
N LYS A 46 12.42 -16.90 -11.19
CA LYS A 46 11.09 -16.29 -11.39
C LYS A 46 9.98 -17.28 -11.05
N ARG A 47 10.07 -18.51 -11.58
CA ARG A 47 9.12 -19.59 -11.27
C ARG A 47 9.08 -19.90 -9.78
N ALA A 48 10.25 -20.12 -9.15
CA ALA A 48 10.32 -20.47 -7.74
C ALA A 48 9.73 -19.38 -6.82
N ILE A 49 9.96 -18.10 -7.14
CA ILE A 49 9.37 -16.98 -6.40
C ILE A 49 7.84 -16.97 -6.59
N LEU A 50 7.34 -17.07 -7.83
CA LEU A 50 5.91 -17.12 -8.11
C LEU A 50 5.21 -18.28 -7.37
N GLU A 51 5.80 -19.48 -7.40
CA GLU A 51 5.27 -20.64 -6.68
C GLU A 51 5.28 -20.43 -5.15
N SER A 52 6.31 -19.79 -4.60
CA SER A 52 6.35 -19.44 -3.17
C SER A 52 5.28 -18.42 -2.76
N LEU A 53 4.85 -17.57 -3.70
CA LEU A 53 3.73 -16.63 -3.54
C LEU A 53 2.36 -17.29 -3.78
N GLY A 54 2.33 -18.59 -4.06
CA GLY A 54 1.10 -19.35 -4.32
C GLY A 54 0.60 -19.31 -5.76
N VAL A 55 1.43 -18.86 -6.70
CA VAL A 55 1.09 -18.79 -8.14
C VAL A 55 1.60 -20.04 -8.85
N ALA A 56 0.70 -20.83 -9.43
CA ALA A 56 1.10 -21.95 -10.27
C ALA A 56 1.82 -21.45 -11.54
N ALA A 57 3.06 -21.90 -11.75
CA ALA A 57 3.91 -21.44 -12.84
C ALA A 57 4.59 -22.60 -13.60
N ALA A 58 4.07 -23.83 -13.46
CA ALA A 58 4.67 -25.03 -14.06
C ALA A 58 4.43 -25.12 -15.58
N SER A 59 3.37 -24.49 -16.09
CA SER A 59 2.99 -24.52 -17.51
C SER A 59 2.54 -23.15 -18.03
N LEU A 60 2.44 -23.01 -19.35
CA LEU A 60 1.92 -21.79 -19.99
C LEU A 60 0.46 -21.57 -19.62
N GLU A 61 -0.32 -22.64 -19.56
CA GLU A 61 -1.73 -22.61 -19.17
C GLU A 61 -1.91 -22.14 -17.72
N ASP A 62 -1.03 -22.54 -16.81
CA ASP A 62 -1.07 -22.10 -15.41
C ASP A 62 -0.80 -20.60 -15.29
N LEU A 63 0.22 -20.10 -15.99
CA LEU A 63 0.58 -18.67 -16.01
C LEU A 63 -0.55 -17.82 -16.60
N ASN A 64 -1.09 -18.23 -17.75
CA ASN A 64 -2.21 -17.54 -18.37
C ASN A 64 -3.44 -17.50 -17.46
N ARG A 65 -3.75 -18.63 -16.79
CA ARG A 65 -4.86 -18.69 -15.83
C ARG A 65 -4.62 -17.79 -14.64
N ALA A 66 -3.40 -17.76 -14.10
CA ALA A 66 -3.05 -16.91 -12.96
C ALA A 66 -3.19 -15.42 -13.32
N LEU A 67 -2.63 -15.00 -14.45
CA LEU A 67 -2.71 -13.62 -14.94
C LEU A 67 -4.17 -13.18 -15.19
N GLU A 68 -4.98 -14.03 -15.84
CA GLU A 68 -6.39 -13.72 -16.04
C GLU A 68 -7.15 -13.64 -14.71
N ALA A 69 -6.85 -14.55 -13.78
CA ALA A 69 -7.50 -14.58 -12.47
C ALA A 69 -7.16 -13.35 -11.62
N ASP A 70 -5.89 -12.93 -11.61
CA ASP A 70 -5.45 -11.72 -10.91
C ASP A 70 -6.12 -10.45 -11.49
N LEU A 71 -6.11 -10.34 -12.82
CA LEU A 71 -6.79 -9.24 -13.51
C LEU A 71 -8.30 -9.24 -13.25
N TRP A 72 -8.92 -10.42 -13.20
CA TRP A 72 -10.33 -10.54 -12.83
C TRP A 72 -10.58 -10.13 -11.38
N CYS A 73 -9.79 -10.62 -10.42
CA CYS A 73 -9.94 -10.28 -9.00
C CYS A 73 -9.81 -8.78 -8.77
N SER A 74 -8.76 -8.16 -9.33
CA SER A 74 -8.54 -6.72 -9.20
C SER A 74 -9.68 -5.87 -9.76
N TRP A 75 -10.29 -6.27 -10.89
CA TRP A 75 -11.40 -5.53 -11.49
C TRP A 75 -12.78 -5.87 -10.91
N ASN A 76 -12.95 -7.07 -10.37
CA ASN A 76 -14.21 -7.50 -9.78
C ASN A 76 -14.37 -7.03 -8.32
N GLU A 77 -13.29 -6.66 -7.64
CA GLU A 77 -13.35 -5.97 -6.34
C GLU A 77 -13.65 -4.47 -6.53
N PRO A 78 -14.79 -3.96 -6.00
CA PRO A 78 -15.16 -2.57 -6.24
C PRO A 78 -14.24 -1.54 -5.59
N LEU A 79 -13.63 -1.88 -4.47
CA LEU A 79 -12.68 -1.05 -3.74
C LEU A 79 -11.43 -1.87 -3.43
N PRO A 80 -10.25 -1.23 -3.35
CA PRO A 80 -9.07 -1.91 -2.83
C PRO A 80 -9.32 -2.38 -1.39
N PRO A 81 -8.69 -3.47 -0.93
CA PRO A 81 -8.90 -4.00 0.42
C PRO A 81 -8.49 -3.00 1.52
N VAL A 82 -7.43 -2.22 1.25
CA VAL A 82 -6.97 -1.10 2.07
C VAL A 82 -6.50 0.02 1.14
N ALA A 83 -6.88 1.25 1.44
CA ALA A 83 -6.40 2.43 0.75
C ALA A 83 -5.57 3.31 1.67
N VAL A 84 -4.42 3.79 1.19
CA VAL A 84 -3.53 4.68 1.95
C VAL A 84 -3.34 5.97 1.16
N THR A 85 -3.58 7.12 1.80
CA THR A 85 -3.40 8.44 1.17
C THR A 85 -2.54 9.34 2.03
N ALA A 86 -1.64 10.11 1.41
CA ALA A 86 -0.87 11.14 2.10
C ALA A 86 -1.68 12.44 2.23
N ARG A 87 -1.87 12.95 3.45
CA ARG A 87 -2.75 14.11 3.73
C ARG A 87 -2.31 15.42 3.05
N GLU A 88 -1.02 15.59 2.79
CA GLU A 88 -0.47 16.81 2.19
C GLU A 88 -0.53 16.83 0.65
N ALA A 89 -0.98 15.72 0.02
CA ALA A 89 -0.95 15.52 -1.43
C ALA A 89 -2.23 15.99 -2.17
N GLY A 90 -3.14 16.69 -1.50
CA GLY A 90 -4.42 17.16 -2.05
C GLY A 90 -5.63 16.38 -1.53
N ASP A 91 -6.78 16.52 -2.20
CA ASP A 91 -7.99 15.78 -1.86
C ASP A 91 -7.76 14.27 -2.05
N ALA A 92 -8.11 13.49 -1.03
CA ALA A 92 -7.97 12.05 -1.08
C ALA A 92 -8.96 11.46 -2.11
N VAL A 93 -8.45 10.59 -2.98
CA VAL A 93 -9.25 9.93 -4.03
C VAL A 93 -9.07 8.42 -3.93
N LEU A 94 -10.17 7.67 -3.97
CA LEU A 94 -10.16 6.22 -4.07
C LEU A 94 -10.55 5.76 -5.48
N PRO A 95 -9.92 4.70 -6.01
CA PRO A 95 -10.45 4.01 -7.18
C PRO A 95 -11.71 3.23 -6.78
N LEU A 96 -12.79 3.46 -7.51
CA LEU A 96 -14.05 2.72 -7.38
C LEU A 96 -14.31 1.98 -8.70
N ARG A 97 -14.16 0.66 -8.69
CA ARG A 97 -14.36 -0.21 -9.85
C ARG A 97 -15.80 -0.72 -9.84
N LEU A 98 -16.49 -0.56 -10.96
CA LEU A 98 -17.90 -0.94 -11.06
C LEU A 98 -18.15 -1.62 -12.40
N PRO A 99 -19.04 -2.63 -12.46
CA PRO A 99 -19.61 -3.04 -13.73
C PRO A 99 -20.27 -1.82 -14.40
N ALA A 100 -20.13 -1.70 -15.72
CA ALA A 100 -20.54 -0.51 -16.48
C ALA A 100 -22.02 -0.14 -16.30
N GLU A 101 -22.88 -1.12 -16.01
CA GLU A 101 -24.30 -0.95 -15.70
C GLU A 101 -24.58 -0.16 -14.40
N TYR A 102 -23.63 -0.13 -13.47
CA TYR A 102 -23.69 0.68 -12.24
C TYR A 102 -23.08 2.07 -12.40
N ALA A 103 -22.37 2.33 -13.51
CA ALA A 103 -21.57 3.54 -13.70
C ALA A 103 -22.39 4.83 -13.76
N SER A 104 -23.68 4.74 -14.10
CA SER A 104 -24.61 5.86 -14.16
C SER A 104 -25.57 5.94 -12.97
N GLY A 105 -25.29 5.20 -11.90
CA GLY A 105 -26.09 5.20 -10.68
C GLY A 105 -25.72 6.32 -9.70
N ALA A 106 -26.38 6.30 -8.54
CA ALA A 106 -26.01 7.11 -7.39
C ALA A 106 -25.35 6.21 -6.32
N ALA A 107 -24.34 6.75 -5.64
CA ALA A 107 -23.66 6.07 -4.54
C ALA A 107 -23.87 6.82 -3.23
N THR A 108 -24.14 6.09 -2.15
CA THR A 108 -24.08 6.63 -0.78
C THR A 108 -22.72 6.28 -0.20
N LEU A 109 -21.90 7.30 0.05
CA LEU A 109 -20.59 7.19 0.68
C LEU A 109 -20.73 7.50 2.17
N ALA A 110 -20.38 6.54 3.02
CA ALA A 110 -20.27 6.69 4.46
C ALA A 110 -18.82 6.51 4.90
N VAL A 111 -18.24 7.55 5.50
CA VAL A 111 -16.88 7.53 6.06
C VAL A 111 -16.97 7.61 7.57
N GLN A 112 -16.56 6.55 8.25
CA GLN A 112 -16.40 6.52 9.70
C GLN A 112 -14.97 6.92 10.05
N PHE A 113 -14.81 8.08 10.67
CA PHE A 113 -13.52 8.57 11.14
C PHE A 113 -13.06 7.80 12.38
N GLU A 114 -11.76 7.88 12.67
CA GLU A 114 -11.16 7.23 13.84
C GLU A 114 -11.74 7.77 15.16
N THR A 115 -12.15 9.04 15.15
CA THR A 115 -12.82 9.72 16.26
C THR A 115 -14.22 9.17 16.56
N GLY A 116 -14.75 8.29 15.70
CA GLY A 116 -16.09 7.72 15.80
C GLY A 116 -17.18 8.51 15.05
N GLU A 117 -16.89 9.75 14.63
CA GLU A 117 -17.78 10.53 13.79
C GLU A 117 -17.98 9.85 12.42
N THR A 118 -19.18 9.96 11.85
CA THR A 118 -19.47 9.43 10.52
C THR A 118 -19.96 10.54 9.60
N SER A 119 -19.25 10.76 8.50
CA SER A 119 -19.71 11.60 7.40
C SER A 119 -20.48 10.76 6.39
N ARG A 120 -21.62 11.27 5.91
CA ARG A 120 -22.42 10.65 4.85
C ARG A 120 -22.67 11.63 3.73
N SER A 121 -22.44 11.20 2.50
CA SER A 121 -22.68 11.99 1.29
C SER A 121 -23.23 11.13 0.17
N THR A 122 -24.00 11.74 -0.71
CA THR A 122 -24.46 11.12 -1.95
C THR A 122 -23.58 11.59 -3.09
N VAL A 123 -23.10 10.66 -3.89
CA VAL A 123 -22.21 10.90 -5.03
C VAL A 123 -22.90 10.43 -6.30
N ASP A 124 -23.02 11.33 -7.27
CA ASP A 124 -23.48 10.98 -8.61
C ASP A 124 -22.32 10.38 -9.41
N LEU A 125 -22.42 9.11 -9.78
CA LEU A 125 -21.35 8.38 -10.48
C LEU A 125 -21.19 8.83 -11.94
N THR A 126 -22.22 9.44 -12.53
CA THR A 126 -22.13 9.96 -13.90
C THR A 126 -21.15 11.13 -14.00
N GLY A 127 -21.10 11.97 -12.97
CA GLY A 127 -20.23 13.14 -12.89
C GLY A 127 -18.78 12.82 -12.52
N LEU A 128 -18.49 11.60 -12.07
CA LEU A 128 -17.12 11.20 -11.70
C LEU A 128 -16.26 10.92 -12.94
N GLU A 129 -15.00 11.37 -12.87
CA GLU A 129 -13.99 11.06 -13.87
C GLU A 129 -13.72 9.55 -13.95
N SER A 130 -13.74 9.00 -15.17
CA SER A 130 -13.34 7.62 -15.43
C SER A 130 -11.82 7.56 -15.63
N ALA A 131 -11.11 6.88 -14.72
CA ALA A 131 -9.66 6.71 -14.78
C ALA A 131 -9.22 5.56 -15.69
N ALA A 132 -10.00 4.49 -15.75
CA ALA A 132 -9.72 3.30 -16.54
C ALA A 132 -11.01 2.55 -16.90
N SER A 133 -10.92 1.62 -17.86
CA SER A 133 -11.99 0.67 -18.16
C SER A 133 -11.40 -0.71 -18.47
N ALA A 134 -12.21 -1.76 -18.32
CA ALA A 134 -11.79 -3.12 -18.65
C ALA A 134 -12.92 -3.95 -19.26
N ARG A 135 -12.57 -4.91 -20.11
CA ARG A 135 -13.49 -5.91 -20.63
C ARG A 135 -12.94 -7.31 -20.35
N LEU A 136 -13.53 -7.97 -19.35
CA LEU A 136 -13.06 -9.25 -18.82
C LEU A 136 -14.24 -10.21 -18.72
N ARG A 137 -14.07 -11.45 -19.19
CA ARG A 137 -15.10 -12.51 -19.18
C ARG A 137 -16.46 -12.04 -19.72
N GLY A 138 -16.43 -11.25 -20.80
CA GLY A 138 -17.63 -10.69 -21.43
C GLY A 138 -18.28 -9.51 -20.70
N ARG A 139 -17.82 -9.16 -19.49
CA ARG A 139 -18.33 -8.02 -18.70
C ARG A 139 -17.48 -6.78 -18.94
N HIS A 140 -18.10 -5.62 -18.82
CA HIS A 140 -17.45 -4.32 -18.94
C HIS A 140 -17.39 -3.67 -17.57
N PHE A 141 -16.22 -3.17 -17.20
CA PHE A 141 -15.96 -2.47 -15.95
C PHE A 141 -15.43 -1.07 -16.23
N VAL A 142 -15.70 -0.16 -15.30
CA VAL A 142 -15.14 1.19 -15.28
C VAL A 142 -14.55 1.46 -13.91
N GLU A 143 -13.40 2.13 -13.88
CA GLU A 143 -12.80 2.65 -12.66
C GLU A 143 -13.09 4.15 -12.59
N LYS A 144 -13.77 4.57 -11.52
CA LYS A 144 -14.10 5.97 -11.23
C LYS A 144 -13.20 6.50 -10.13
N ARG A 145 -12.84 7.78 -10.21
CA ARG A 145 -12.16 8.51 -9.13
C ARG A 145 -13.19 9.00 -8.12
N LEU A 146 -13.26 8.34 -6.97
CA LEU A 146 -14.15 8.71 -5.89
C LEU A 146 -13.45 9.68 -4.92
N PRO A 147 -13.86 10.96 -4.85
CA PRO A 147 -13.33 11.89 -3.87
C PRO A 147 -13.80 11.52 -2.46
N LEU A 148 -12.88 11.58 -1.51
CA LEU A 148 -13.16 11.41 -0.08
C LEU A 148 -13.23 12.76 0.62
N PRO A 149 -14.02 12.88 1.70
CA PRO A 149 -14.00 14.06 2.55
C PRO A 149 -12.63 14.24 3.20
N GLN A 150 -12.31 15.48 3.59
CA GLN A 150 -11.11 15.74 4.39
C GLN A 150 -11.16 14.99 5.72
N ALA A 151 -10.03 14.39 6.12
CA ALA A 151 -9.91 13.58 7.32
C ALA A 151 -8.65 13.92 8.13
N PRO A 152 -8.68 13.75 9.47
CA PRO A 152 -7.46 13.77 10.27
C PRO A 152 -6.52 12.62 9.89
N LEU A 153 -5.28 12.65 10.36
CA LEU A 153 -4.40 11.48 10.24
C LEU A 153 -4.97 10.34 11.07
N GLY A 154 -4.94 9.12 10.56
CA GLY A 154 -5.51 7.98 11.26
C GLY A 154 -6.08 6.88 10.37
N TYR A 155 -6.87 6.02 11.01
CA TYR A 155 -7.52 4.86 10.41
C TYR A 155 -9.04 5.07 10.34
N HIS A 156 -9.59 5.04 9.13
CA HIS A 156 -10.99 5.34 8.86
C HIS A 156 -11.65 4.16 8.13
N GLY A 157 -12.95 3.97 8.35
CA GLY A 157 -13.76 3.01 7.61
C GLY A 157 -14.49 3.70 6.47
N VAL A 158 -14.45 3.14 5.27
CA VAL A 158 -15.24 3.63 4.13
C VAL A 158 -16.24 2.55 3.76
N LYS A 159 -17.53 2.89 3.71
CA LYS A 159 -18.60 2.04 3.19
C LYS A 159 -19.29 2.76 2.04
N ILE A 160 -19.53 2.04 0.95
CA ILE A 160 -20.22 2.53 -0.23
C ILE A 160 -21.39 1.61 -0.54
N THR A 161 -22.55 2.20 -0.79
CA THR A 161 -23.72 1.50 -1.34
C THR A 161 -24.09 2.17 -2.67
N VAL A 162 -23.99 1.45 -3.78
CA VAL A 162 -24.32 1.93 -5.12
C VAL A 162 -25.70 1.43 -5.52
N SER A 163 -26.53 2.31 -6.08
CA SER A 163 -27.85 1.99 -6.62
C SER A 163 -27.97 2.51 -8.05
N ALA A 164 -28.36 1.64 -8.98
CA ALA A 164 -28.47 1.94 -10.40
C ALA A 164 -29.76 1.34 -10.98
N GLY A 165 -30.77 2.19 -11.20
CA GLY A 165 -32.06 1.77 -11.76
C GLY A 165 -32.71 0.64 -10.95
N SER A 166 -33.03 -0.47 -11.61
CA SER A 166 -33.66 -1.66 -11.02
C SER A 166 -32.65 -2.74 -10.61
N LEU A 167 -31.34 -2.48 -10.70
CA LEU A 167 -30.32 -3.44 -10.30
C LEU A 167 -30.26 -3.58 -8.77
N PRO A 168 -29.91 -4.76 -8.23
CA PRO A 168 -29.70 -4.90 -6.79
C PRO A 168 -28.58 -3.96 -6.32
N PRO A 169 -28.70 -3.38 -5.11
CA PRO A 169 -27.70 -2.47 -4.59
C PRO A 169 -26.37 -3.20 -4.39
N LEU A 170 -25.27 -2.55 -4.78
CA LEU A 170 -23.92 -3.05 -4.58
C LEU A 170 -23.34 -2.42 -3.33
N GLU A 171 -23.06 -3.22 -2.30
CA GLU A 171 -22.41 -2.76 -1.08
C GLU A 171 -20.95 -3.22 -1.01
N THR A 172 -20.07 -2.32 -0.58
CA THR A 172 -18.65 -2.60 -0.41
C THR A 172 -18.07 -1.74 0.72
N SER A 173 -16.96 -2.17 1.31
CA SER A 173 -16.24 -1.41 2.30
C SER A 173 -14.74 -1.61 2.19
N THR A 174 -13.98 -0.63 2.68
CA THR A 174 -12.52 -0.68 2.74
C THR A 174 -12.00 0.08 3.95
N ARG A 175 -10.78 -0.23 4.36
CA ARG A 175 -10.03 0.56 5.34
C ARG A 175 -9.30 1.69 4.63
N TRP A 176 -9.54 2.93 5.05
CA TRP A 176 -8.78 4.09 4.59
C TRP A 176 -7.79 4.55 5.66
N ILE A 177 -6.52 4.68 5.30
CA ILE A 177 -5.44 5.15 6.17
C ILE A 177 -4.95 6.51 5.67
N ALA A 178 -5.20 7.55 6.44
CA ALA A 178 -4.69 8.89 6.20
C ALA A 178 -3.32 9.04 6.86
N ALA A 179 -2.26 8.97 6.08
CA ALA A 179 -0.87 9.00 6.55
C ALA A 179 -0.22 10.38 6.36
N PRO A 180 0.74 10.78 7.22
CA PRO A 180 1.54 11.96 6.96
C PRO A 180 2.47 11.70 5.77
N ALA A 181 2.73 12.72 4.94
CA ALA A 181 3.64 12.58 3.81
C ALA A 181 5.11 12.41 4.23
N ARG A 182 5.44 12.76 5.48
CA ARG A 182 6.79 12.67 6.05
C ARG A 182 6.71 12.15 7.48
N ALA A 183 7.72 11.38 7.88
CA ALA A 183 7.89 11.00 9.27
C ALA A 183 8.18 12.25 10.13
N TRP A 184 7.78 12.21 11.40
CA TRP A 184 8.06 13.30 12.33
C TRP A 184 9.58 13.48 12.52
N LEU A 185 10.02 14.74 12.50
CA LEU A 185 11.38 15.13 12.82
C LEU A 185 11.34 16.20 13.94
N PRO A 186 12.30 16.17 14.88
CA PRO A 186 12.54 17.30 15.78
C PRO A 186 12.76 18.60 14.99
N GLU A 187 12.29 19.72 15.52
CA GLU A 187 12.27 21.01 14.83
C GLU A 187 13.67 21.43 14.33
N GLU A 188 14.71 21.18 15.11
CA GLU A 188 16.08 21.54 14.73
C GLU A 188 16.60 20.70 13.56
N LEU A 189 16.23 19.42 13.48
CA LEU A 189 16.56 18.58 12.32
C LEU A 189 15.71 18.95 11.10
N ALA A 190 14.44 19.29 11.32
CA ALA A 190 13.54 19.75 10.26
C ALA A 190 14.05 21.05 9.61
N ARG A 191 14.74 21.92 10.36
CA ARG A 191 15.39 23.15 9.86
C ARG A 191 16.81 22.92 9.30
N GLY A 192 17.22 21.68 9.07
CA GLY A 192 18.55 21.35 8.53
C GLY A 192 19.70 21.42 9.55
N GLY A 193 19.38 21.51 10.84
CA GLY A 193 20.36 21.42 11.91
C GLY A 193 20.98 20.03 12.02
N LYS A 194 22.10 19.94 12.74
CA LYS A 194 22.82 18.69 12.98
C LYS A 194 22.71 18.29 14.44
N ARG A 195 22.51 16.99 14.68
CA ARG A 195 22.58 16.38 16.01
C ARG A 195 23.47 15.16 15.94
N ALA A 196 24.10 14.84 17.07
CA ALA A 196 24.84 13.61 17.26
C ALA A 196 24.28 12.87 18.47
N GLY A 197 24.42 11.54 18.45
CA GLY A 197 24.05 10.64 19.54
C GLY A 197 25.04 9.47 19.59
N LEU A 198 25.03 8.73 20.70
CA LEU A 198 25.82 7.49 20.79
C LEU A 198 24.95 6.30 20.41
N TYR A 199 25.49 5.44 19.56
CA TYR A 199 24.96 4.10 19.33
C TYR A 199 25.62 3.14 20.31
N ILE A 200 24.82 2.43 21.10
CA ILE A 200 25.29 1.44 22.06
C ILE A 200 24.51 0.14 21.94
N SER A 201 25.19 -0.99 22.10
CA SER A 201 24.53 -2.27 22.32
C SER A 201 24.19 -2.38 23.80
N LEU A 202 22.90 -2.28 24.16
CA LEU A 202 22.44 -2.26 25.55
C LEU A 202 23.00 -3.42 26.37
N TYR A 203 22.92 -4.64 25.84
CA TYR A 203 23.45 -5.85 26.50
C TYR A 203 24.96 -5.79 26.77
N GLY A 204 25.70 -4.96 26.03
CA GLY A 204 27.14 -4.76 26.22
C GLY A 204 27.50 -3.81 27.36
N LEU A 205 26.53 -3.07 27.92
CA LEU A 205 26.79 -2.18 29.04
C LEU A 205 27.22 -2.99 30.28
N ARG A 206 28.25 -2.49 30.96
CA ARG A 206 28.74 -3.05 32.22
C ARG A 206 28.57 -2.03 33.31
N SER A 207 28.07 -2.47 34.45
CA SER A 207 28.01 -1.69 35.66
C SER A 207 28.36 -2.58 36.84
N ALA A 208 28.74 -1.98 37.97
CA ALA A 208 29.01 -2.73 39.19
C ALA A 208 27.78 -3.50 39.73
N ARG A 209 26.57 -3.19 39.22
CA ARG A 209 25.33 -3.84 39.57
C ARG A 209 24.99 -5.00 38.63
N ASN A 210 25.22 -4.82 37.33
CA ASN A 210 24.67 -5.74 36.34
C ASN A 210 25.46 -7.05 36.28
N TRP A 211 24.78 -8.15 36.01
CA TRP A 211 25.38 -9.49 35.99
C TRP A 211 25.92 -9.83 34.61
N GLY A 212 26.71 -8.91 34.06
CA GLY A 212 27.39 -9.06 32.78
C GLY A 212 26.53 -8.84 31.54
N CYS A 213 25.30 -8.36 31.70
CA CYS A 213 24.42 -7.89 30.64
C CYS A 213 23.79 -6.57 31.10
N GLY A 214 23.82 -5.54 30.25
CA GLY A 214 23.21 -4.26 30.56
C GLY A 214 21.68 -4.31 30.57
N ASP A 215 21.08 -3.58 31.51
CA ASP A 215 19.62 -3.46 31.64
C ASP A 215 19.12 -2.01 31.51
N PHE A 216 17.81 -1.79 31.61
CA PHE A 216 17.21 -0.46 31.48
C PHE A 216 17.68 0.53 32.55
N THR A 217 18.13 0.06 33.72
CA THR A 217 18.72 0.94 34.73
C THR A 217 20.11 1.42 34.31
N ASP A 218 20.91 0.57 33.66
CA ASP A 218 22.20 0.99 33.09
C ASP A 218 21.99 1.98 31.94
N LEU A 219 20.94 1.80 31.14
CA LEU A 219 20.54 2.71 30.07
C LEU A 219 20.14 4.10 30.59
N GLU A 220 19.32 4.13 31.63
CA GLU A 220 18.90 5.36 32.31
C GLU A 220 20.11 6.10 32.88
N ARG A 221 21.02 5.39 33.55
CA ARG A 221 22.26 5.97 34.08
C ARG A 221 23.14 6.55 32.98
N LEU A 222 23.26 5.86 31.84
CA LEU A 222 24.04 6.35 30.71
C LEU A 222 23.42 7.61 30.09
N ALA A 223 22.08 7.67 29.97
CA ALA A 223 21.39 8.87 29.48
C ALA A 223 21.38 10.03 30.46
N GLY A 224 21.33 9.75 31.76
CA GLY A 224 21.38 10.74 32.84
C GLY A 224 22.80 11.25 33.14
N TRP A 225 23.84 10.59 32.59
CA TRP A 225 25.23 11.03 32.78
C TRP A 225 25.41 12.43 32.14
N PRO A 226 25.97 13.43 32.83
CA PRO A 226 26.01 14.80 32.33
C PRO A 226 26.92 14.92 31.10
N LEU A 227 26.32 14.87 29.92
CA LEU A 227 26.96 15.16 28.64
C LEU A 227 27.11 16.67 28.40
N TYR A 228 27.35 17.43 29.47
CA TYR A 228 27.44 18.90 29.48
C TYR A 228 28.53 19.43 28.54
N ASN A 229 29.49 18.58 28.14
CA ASN A 229 30.60 18.95 27.26
C ASN A 229 30.45 18.55 25.78
N LEU A 230 29.40 17.81 25.37
CA LEU A 230 29.35 17.23 24.01
C LEU A 230 28.17 17.69 23.14
N ARG A 231 27.23 18.52 23.64
CA ARG A 231 25.99 18.90 22.90
C ARG A 231 25.26 17.68 22.29
N LEU A 232 25.35 16.52 22.93
CA LEU A 232 24.67 15.30 22.50
C LEU A 232 23.29 15.24 23.17
N GLN A 233 22.22 15.15 22.37
CA GLN A 233 20.89 14.86 22.90
C GLN A 233 20.56 13.40 22.65
N PHE A 234 20.21 12.70 23.72
CA PHE A 234 19.69 11.33 23.67
C PHE A 234 18.17 11.38 23.72
N ARG A 235 17.52 10.75 22.74
CA ARG A 235 16.14 10.30 22.86
C ARG A 235 16.12 8.84 22.44
N PHE A 236 15.79 7.97 23.39
CA PHE A 236 15.66 6.54 23.12
C PHE A 236 14.51 6.33 22.14
N LEU A 237 14.83 5.87 20.94
CA LEU A 237 13.84 5.26 20.08
C LEU A 237 13.75 3.78 20.49
N VAL A 238 13.00 3.49 21.55
CA VAL A 238 12.59 2.12 21.82
C VAL A 238 11.51 1.80 20.78
N ARG A 239 11.88 1.14 19.69
CA ARG A 239 10.88 0.47 18.83
C ARG A 239 10.38 -0.73 19.62
N GLY A 240 9.17 -0.60 20.17
CA GLY A 240 8.35 -1.73 20.58
C GLY A 240 7.69 -2.38 19.37
#